data_AF-A0A2K3JDV3-F1
#
_entry.id   AF-A0A2K3JDV3-F1
#
_cell.length_a   1.000
_cell.length_b   1.000
_cell.length_c   1.000
_cell.angle_alpha   90.00
_cell.angle_beta   90.00
_cell.angle_gamma   90.00
#
_symmetry.space_group_name_H-M   'P 1'
#
loop_
_entity.id
_entity.type
_entity.pdbx_description
1 polymer ?
#
loop_
_entity_poly.entity_id
_entity_poly.type
_entity_poly.pdbx_seq_one_letter_code
_entity_poly.pdbx_strand_id
1 'polypeptide(L)'
;RNKINGSQGGRPKNPNNPVGFLETQQNPTKPKKPDNDNDNDNDNDNDIKEGGDIILELMSIWNEICKTLPKATINSPPRNEILKNLIGNKTLKDKKGNPLFESIEDWKAFCQIVNKSSFLNGDNPRNWKANIDWCLKNINKIYEGNYD
;
A
#
# COMPACT_ATOMS: atom_id res chain seq x y z
N ARG A 1 29.70 55.54 -16.47
CA ARG A 1 28.49 56.24 -15.96
C ARG A 1 27.35 56.00 -16.94
N ASN A 2 26.40 55.13 -16.60
CA ASN A 2 24.95 55.37 -16.65
C ASN A 2 24.21 54.10 -16.25
N LYS A 3 23.55 54.18 -15.08
CA LYS A 3 22.50 53.29 -14.60
C LYS A 3 21.20 53.77 -15.25
N ILE A 4 20.35 52.88 -15.78
CA ILE A 4 18.88 52.98 -15.79
C ILE A 4 18.26 51.84 -16.61
N ASN A 5 17.16 51.31 -16.08
CA ASN A 5 16.19 50.32 -16.58
C ASN A 5 16.39 48.84 -16.20
N GLY A 6 15.47 48.35 -15.36
CA GLY A 6 15.26 46.93 -15.09
C GLY A 6 14.56 46.58 -13.76
N SER A 7 14.10 47.54 -12.96
CA SER A 7 13.30 47.28 -11.76
C SER A 7 11.84 47.02 -12.11
N GLN A 8 11.48 45.79 -12.48
CA GLN A 8 10.15 45.18 -12.27
C GLN A 8 10.12 43.75 -12.83
N GLY A 9 10.12 42.77 -11.94
CA GLY A 9 10.00 41.34 -12.28
C GLY A 9 9.71 40.49 -11.06
N GLY A 10 8.84 40.97 -10.16
CA GLY A 10 8.33 40.16 -9.05
C GLY A 10 7.43 39.06 -9.59
N ARG A 11 7.58 37.84 -9.08
CA ARG A 11 6.71 36.71 -9.43
C ARG A 11 5.27 37.02 -8.97
N PRO A 12 4.27 36.99 -9.88
CA PRO A 12 2.87 37.23 -9.54
C PRO A 12 2.32 36.22 -8.54
N LYS A 13 1.42 36.71 -7.68
CA LYS A 13 0.69 35.95 -6.64
C LYS A 13 -0.65 35.48 -7.25
N ASN A 14 -0.88 34.16 -7.16
CA ASN A 14 -2.13 33.43 -7.41
C ASN A 14 -2.56 33.12 -8.86
N PRO A 15 -2.68 31.83 -9.21
CA PRO A 15 -3.73 31.33 -10.08
C PRO A 15 -4.76 30.48 -9.32
N ASN A 16 -6.03 30.71 -9.64
CA ASN A 16 -7.21 30.06 -9.04
C ASN A 16 -7.16 28.53 -9.14
N ASN A 17 -7.43 27.89 -8.01
CA ASN A 17 -7.57 26.45 -7.84
C ASN A 17 -9.03 26.02 -8.09
N PRO A 18 -9.32 25.08 -9.01
CA PRO A 18 -10.51 24.27 -8.92
C PRO A 18 -10.13 22.89 -8.33
N VAL A 19 -10.53 22.71 -7.07
CA VAL A 19 -11.07 21.48 -6.42
C VAL A 19 -10.47 20.11 -6.82
N GLY A 20 -10.02 19.25 -5.90
CA GLY A 20 -10.47 19.11 -4.51
C GLY A 20 -9.55 18.33 -3.58
N PHE A 21 -9.53 18.85 -2.36
CA PHE A 21 -9.36 18.16 -1.08
C PHE A 21 -7.97 17.63 -0.69
N LEU A 22 -7.05 18.58 -0.45
CA LEU A 22 -6.14 18.51 0.69
C LEU A 22 -6.50 19.66 1.65
N GLU A 23 -6.91 19.33 2.87
CA GLU A 23 -6.96 20.14 4.11
C GLU A 23 -7.86 19.35 5.08
N THR A 24 -7.59 19.06 6.35
CA THR A 24 -6.57 19.39 7.35
C THR A 24 -6.67 18.27 8.40
N GLN A 25 -5.57 17.78 8.96
CA GLN A 25 -5.63 17.04 10.24
C GLN A 25 -4.58 17.62 11.18
N GLN A 26 -5.10 18.17 12.27
CA GLN A 26 -4.38 18.88 13.31
C GLN A 26 -3.53 17.88 14.11
N ASN A 27 -2.37 18.35 14.57
CA ASN A 27 -1.47 17.61 15.43
C ASN A 27 -2.11 17.47 16.83
N PRO A 28 -2.36 16.26 17.39
CA PRO A 28 -2.91 16.13 18.74
C PRO A 28 -1.83 16.29 19.82
N THR A 29 -2.09 17.17 20.78
CA THR A 29 -1.30 17.42 21.98
C THR A 29 -1.53 16.36 23.08
N LYS A 30 -0.46 15.67 23.49
CA LYS A 30 -0.16 14.98 24.79
C LYS A 30 -1.17 13.99 25.44
N PRO A 31 -0.69 13.02 26.26
CA PRO A 31 -1.32 11.71 26.44
C PRO A 31 -2.34 11.65 27.59
N LYS A 32 -3.36 10.80 27.42
CA LYS A 32 -4.26 10.35 28.48
C LYS A 32 -3.91 8.90 28.85
N LYS A 33 -3.96 8.61 30.16
CA LYS A 33 -3.58 7.33 30.80
C LYS A 33 -4.42 6.13 30.29
N PRO A 34 -3.91 4.90 30.41
CA PRO A 34 -4.61 3.70 29.98
C PRO A 34 -5.66 3.29 31.02
N ASP A 35 -6.91 3.18 30.59
CA ASP A 35 -7.90 2.35 31.28
C ASP A 35 -7.89 0.99 30.57
N ASN A 36 -7.34 0.01 31.27
CA ASN A 36 -7.18 -1.37 30.83
C ASN A 36 -8.45 -2.13 31.19
N ASP A 37 -9.40 -2.21 30.26
CA ASP A 37 -10.43 -3.25 30.23
C ASP A 37 -10.20 -4.07 28.96
N ASN A 38 -9.40 -5.12 29.11
CA ASN A 38 -9.16 -6.13 28.08
C ASN A 38 -10.31 -7.13 28.09
N ASP A 39 -11.46 -6.74 27.53
CA ASP A 39 -12.45 -7.69 27.05
C ASP A 39 -12.03 -8.11 25.64
N ASN A 40 -11.11 -9.08 25.61
CA ASN A 40 -10.78 -9.82 24.40
C ASN A 40 -11.91 -10.83 24.14
N ASP A 41 -13.07 -10.31 23.74
CA ASP A 41 -14.07 -11.11 23.04
C ASP A 41 -13.57 -11.30 21.61
N ASN A 42 -12.74 -12.34 21.47
CA ASN A 42 -12.41 -12.92 20.17
C ASN A 42 -13.62 -13.72 19.69
N ASP A 43 -14.71 -13.01 19.42
CA ASP A 43 -15.87 -13.54 18.73
C ASP A 43 -15.48 -13.69 17.26
N ASN A 44 -14.86 -14.83 17.00
CA ASN A 44 -14.64 -15.38 15.67
C ASN A 44 -16.00 -15.86 15.13
N ASP A 45 -16.92 -14.92 14.94
CA ASP A 45 -18.20 -15.17 14.30
C ASP A 45 -17.93 -15.26 12.78
N ASN A 46 -17.56 -16.48 12.39
CA ASN A 46 -17.35 -16.91 11.01
C ASN A 46 -18.69 -16.94 10.27
N ASP A 47 -19.29 -15.77 10.04
CA ASP A 47 -20.29 -15.61 9.00
C ASP A 47 -19.53 -15.46 7.68
N ILE A 48 -19.11 -16.62 7.15
CA ILE A 48 -18.34 -16.77 5.92
C ILE A 48 -19.19 -16.25 4.76
N LYS A 49 -19.06 -14.96 4.49
CA LYS A 49 -19.39 -14.39 3.18
C LYS A 49 -18.29 -14.90 2.26
N GLU A 50 -18.61 -15.57 1.14
CA GLU A 50 -17.65 -16.21 0.21
C GLU A 50 -16.40 -15.38 -0.17
N GLY A 51 -16.41 -14.06 0.01
CA GLY A 51 -15.23 -13.20 -0.18
C GLY A 51 -14.31 -13.01 1.03
N GLY A 52 -14.73 -13.35 2.25
CA GLY A 52 -13.94 -13.23 3.48
C GLY A 52 -12.80 -14.25 3.54
N ASP A 53 -13.09 -15.50 3.16
CA ASP A 53 -12.14 -16.60 3.19
C ASP A 53 -10.93 -16.34 2.28
N ILE A 54 -11.17 -15.89 1.05
CA ILE A 54 -10.08 -15.58 0.11
C ILE A 54 -9.21 -14.42 0.62
N ILE A 55 -9.79 -13.39 1.24
CA ILE A 55 -9.02 -12.27 1.80
C ILE A 55 -8.10 -12.78 2.91
N LEU A 56 -8.63 -13.59 3.82
CA LEU A 56 -7.87 -14.19 4.92
C LEU A 56 -6.74 -15.10 4.40
N GLU A 57 -7.02 -15.91 3.37
CA GLU A 57 -6.03 -16.78 2.73
C GLU A 57 -4.88 -15.97 2.11
N LEU A 58 -5.19 -14.95 1.29
CA LEU A 58 -4.18 -14.10 0.66
C LEU A 58 -3.33 -13.35 1.70
N MET A 59 -3.94 -12.88 2.80
CA MET A 59 -3.20 -12.25 3.91
C MET A 59 -2.32 -13.25 4.66
N SER A 60 -2.80 -14.47 4.88
CA SER A 60 -2.03 -15.52 5.53
C SER A 60 -0.78 -15.85 4.72
N ILE A 61 -0.93 -16.04 3.40
CA ILE A 61 0.17 -16.28 2.47
C ILE A 61 1.20 -15.14 2.52
N TRP A 62 0.74 -13.88 2.51
CA TRP A 62 1.62 -12.73 2.64
C TRP A 62 2.41 -12.79 3.95
N ASN A 63 1.73 -13.01 5.08
CA ASN A 63 2.35 -13.05 6.40
C ASN A 63 3.31 -14.22 6.57
N GLU A 64 3.05 -15.34 5.88
CA GLU A 64 3.90 -16.53 5.89
C GLU A 64 5.17 -16.34 5.06
N ILE A 65 5.05 -15.78 3.85
CA ILE A 65 6.18 -15.63 2.92
C ILE A 65 7.01 -14.39 3.26
N CYS A 66 6.37 -13.24 3.46
CA CYS A 66 7.02 -11.93 3.64
C CYS A 66 7.29 -11.62 5.12
N LYS A 67 7.93 -12.55 5.85
CA LYS A 67 8.08 -12.49 7.33
C LYS A 67 8.80 -11.24 7.85
N THR A 68 9.66 -10.65 7.02
CA THR A 68 10.49 -9.47 7.32
C THR A 68 9.77 -8.15 7.09
N LEU A 69 8.61 -8.18 6.41
CA LEU A 69 7.77 -7.03 6.09
C LEU A 69 6.63 -6.86 7.11
N PRO A 70 6.00 -5.67 7.18
CA PRO A 70 4.82 -5.46 8.01
C PRO A 70 3.68 -6.43 7.69
N LYS A 71 3.05 -6.96 8.75
CA LYS A 71 1.95 -7.92 8.63
C LYS A 71 0.71 -7.30 8.00
N ALA A 72 0.02 -8.09 7.19
CA ALA A 72 -1.32 -7.79 6.71
C ALA A 72 -2.37 -8.16 7.75
N THR A 73 -3.33 -7.27 7.95
CA THR A 73 -4.45 -7.41 8.90
C THR A 73 -5.77 -7.08 8.20
N ILE A 74 -6.87 -7.66 8.70
CA ILE A 74 -8.22 -7.51 8.09
C ILE A 74 -8.88 -6.15 8.35
N ASN A 75 -8.35 -5.35 9.28
CA ASN A 75 -8.89 -4.05 9.68
C ASN A 75 -8.69 -2.91 8.63
N SER A 76 -8.35 -3.23 7.38
CA SER A 76 -8.19 -2.25 6.31
C SER A 76 -9.21 -2.52 5.18
N PRO A 77 -10.39 -1.86 5.20
CA PRO A 77 -11.41 -2.05 4.17
C PRO A 77 -10.90 -1.81 2.73
N PRO A 78 -10.09 -0.77 2.44
CA PRO A 78 -9.56 -0.57 1.11
C PRO A 78 -8.66 -1.70 0.61
N ARG A 79 -7.84 -2.29 1.50
CA ARG A 79 -6.99 -3.44 1.17
C ARG A 79 -7.84 -4.68 0.88
N ASN A 80 -8.87 -4.91 1.69
CA ASN A 80 -9.77 -6.05 1.56
C ASN A 80 -10.47 -6.05 0.21
N GLU A 81 -10.95 -4.89 -0.26
CA GLU A 81 -11.56 -4.75 -1.59
C GLU A 81 -10.58 -5.02 -2.72
N ILE A 82 -9.31 -4.60 -2.58
CA ILE A 82 -8.28 -4.91 -3.58
C ILE A 82 -8.00 -6.42 -3.61
N LEU A 83 -7.81 -7.05 -2.46
CA LEU A 83 -7.51 -8.48 -2.34
C LEU A 83 -8.67 -9.36 -2.83
N LYS A 84 -9.90 -9.00 -2.49
CA LYS A 84 -11.12 -9.68 -2.95
C LYS A 84 -11.21 -9.72 -4.48
N ASN A 85 -10.79 -8.66 -5.15
CA ASN A 85 -10.84 -8.52 -6.60
C ASN A 85 -9.49 -8.80 -7.29
N LEU A 86 -8.52 -9.37 -6.57
CA LEU A 86 -7.17 -9.59 -7.09
C LEU A 86 -7.11 -10.81 -8.00
N ILE A 87 -7.62 -11.96 -7.53
CA ILE A 87 -7.65 -13.21 -8.29
C ILE A 87 -8.72 -13.11 -9.38
N GLY A 88 -8.37 -13.48 -10.61
CA GLY A 88 -9.22 -13.33 -11.78
C GLY A 88 -9.25 -11.90 -12.35
N ASN A 89 -8.42 -10.99 -11.85
CA ASN A 89 -8.36 -9.62 -12.35
C ASN A 89 -7.77 -9.57 -13.77
N LYS A 90 -8.61 -9.28 -14.77
CA LYS A 90 -8.22 -9.22 -16.18
C LYS A 90 -7.53 -7.91 -16.59
N THR A 91 -7.47 -6.92 -15.70
CA THR A 91 -6.86 -5.61 -15.99
C THR A 91 -5.38 -5.56 -15.63
N LEU A 92 -4.96 -6.35 -14.64
CA LEU A 92 -3.56 -6.53 -14.27
C LEU A 92 -2.92 -7.55 -15.19
N LYS A 93 -1.99 -7.11 -16.04
CA LYS A 93 -1.39 -7.93 -17.08
C LYS A 93 0.13 -7.83 -17.09
N ASP A 94 0.78 -8.91 -17.49
CA ASP A 94 2.20 -8.92 -17.79
C ASP A 94 2.51 -8.16 -19.10
N LYS A 95 3.80 -8.07 -19.45
CA LYS A 95 4.27 -7.42 -20.69
C LYS A 95 3.75 -8.09 -21.97
N LYS A 96 3.29 -9.33 -21.89
CA LYS A 96 2.73 -10.11 -23.01
C LYS A 96 1.20 -10.02 -23.08
N GLY A 97 0.56 -9.35 -22.12
CA GLY A 97 -0.88 -9.17 -22.04
C GLY A 97 -1.63 -10.30 -21.32
N ASN A 98 -0.92 -11.23 -20.67
CA ASN A 98 -1.52 -12.29 -19.87
C ASN A 98 -1.91 -11.76 -18.48
N PRO A 99 -3.03 -12.21 -17.87
CA PRO A 99 -3.39 -11.80 -16.51
C PRO A 99 -2.28 -12.16 -15.50
N LEU A 100 -2.06 -11.28 -14.51
CA LEU A 100 -1.02 -11.49 -13.49
C LEU A 100 -1.46 -12.39 -12.33
N PHE A 101 -2.77 -12.50 -12.08
CA PHE A 101 -3.32 -13.24 -10.95
C PHE A 101 -4.54 -14.03 -11.39
N GLU A 102 -4.33 -15.22 -11.93
CA GLU A 102 -5.41 -16.15 -12.30
C GLU A 102 -5.73 -17.11 -11.14
N SER A 103 -4.76 -17.33 -10.26
CA SER A 103 -4.81 -18.32 -9.18
C SER A 103 -4.12 -17.82 -7.89
N ILE A 104 -4.35 -18.55 -6.79
CA ILE A 104 -3.66 -18.32 -5.51
C ILE A 104 -2.15 -18.57 -5.67
N GLU A 105 -1.75 -19.47 -6.57
CA GLU A 105 -0.35 -19.76 -6.89
C GLU A 105 0.37 -18.54 -7.46
N ASP A 106 -0.31 -17.72 -8.27
CA ASP A 106 0.24 -16.48 -8.79
C ASP A 106 0.46 -15.45 -7.67
N TRP A 107 -0.45 -15.41 -6.69
CA TRP A 107 -0.25 -14.58 -5.50
C TRP A 107 0.93 -15.05 -4.65
N LYS A 108 1.08 -16.37 -4.46
CA LYS A 108 2.26 -16.95 -3.78
C LYS A 108 3.55 -16.57 -4.52
N ALA A 109 3.56 -16.67 -5.86
CA ALA A 109 4.70 -16.29 -6.68
C ALA A 109 5.05 -14.81 -6.53
N PHE A 110 4.05 -13.92 -6.55
CA PHE A 110 4.25 -12.50 -6.30
C PHE A 110 4.86 -12.23 -4.91
N CYS A 111 4.33 -12.87 -3.86
CA CYS A 111 4.88 -12.76 -2.51
C CYS A 111 6.34 -13.23 -2.45
N GLN A 112 6.71 -14.29 -3.18
CA GLN A 112 8.09 -14.75 -3.27
C GLN A 112 9.01 -13.75 -3.97
N ILE A 113 8.54 -13.05 -5.02
CA ILE A 113 9.30 -11.98 -5.69
C ILE A 113 9.57 -10.86 -4.68
N VAL A 114 8.53 -10.41 -3.98
CA VAL A 114 8.64 -9.36 -2.94
C VAL A 114 9.62 -9.77 -1.83
N ASN A 115 9.55 -11.02 -1.35
CA ASN A 115 10.43 -11.49 -0.28
C ASN A 115 11.90 -11.64 -0.73
N LYS A 116 12.17 -11.85 -2.03
CA LYS A 116 13.53 -11.94 -2.57
C LYS A 116 14.20 -10.58 -2.77
N SER A 117 13.41 -9.52 -2.96
CA SER A 117 13.93 -8.16 -3.14
C SER A 117 14.62 -7.65 -1.88
N SER A 118 15.90 -7.35 -1.99
CA SER A 118 16.66 -6.74 -0.89
C SER A 118 16.14 -5.33 -0.57
N PHE A 119 15.89 -4.54 -1.61
CA PHE A 119 15.41 -3.17 -1.51
C PHE A 119 14.06 -3.07 -0.77
N LEU A 120 13.07 -3.89 -1.14
CA LEU A 120 11.74 -3.86 -0.51
C LEU A 120 11.78 -4.32 0.94
N ASN A 121 12.77 -5.15 1.29
CA ASN A 121 12.98 -5.70 2.63
C ASN A 121 13.80 -4.81 3.58
N GLY A 122 14.22 -3.63 3.12
CA GLY A 122 14.93 -2.67 3.96
C GLY A 122 16.42 -2.52 3.66
N ASP A 123 16.97 -3.27 2.71
CA ASP A 123 18.36 -3.07 2.25
C ASP A 123 18.43 -1.90 1.26
N ASN A 124 18.04 -0.73 1.75
CA ASN A 124 18.18 0.53 1.07
C ASN A 124 18.69 1.59 2.05
N PRO A 125 19.28 2.71 1.59
CA PRO A 125 19.89 3.71 2.48
C PRO A 125 18.95 4.32 3.53
N ARG A 126 17.64 4.12 3.41
CA ARG A 126 16.62 4.64 4.33
C ARG A 126 16.05 3.57 5.26
N ASN A 127 16.55 2.34 5.20
CA ASN A 127 16.00 1.17 5.89
C ASN A 127 14.49 1.02 5.71
N TRP A 128 13.97 1.51 4.58
CA TRP A 128 12.54 1.55 4.33
C TRP A 128 12.06 0.16 3.92
N LYS A 129 10.94 -0.30 4.50
CA LYS A 129 10.32 -1.58 4.15
C LYS A 129 8.98 -1.36 3.49
N ALA A 130 8.72 -2.11 2.42
CA ALA A 130 7.41 -2.12 1.78
C ALA A 130 6.38 -2.82 2.66
N ASN A 131 5.15 -2.29 2.71
CA ASN A 131 4.00 -3.02 3.24
C ASN A 131 3.13 -3.55 2.07
N ILE A 132 2.16 -4.41 2.39
CA ILE A 132 1.27 -5.00 1.38
C ILE A 132 0.55 -3.94 0.54
N ASP A 133 0.11 -2.83 1.15
CA ASP A 133 -0.61 -1.75 0.44
C ASP A 133 0.28 -1.08 -0.61
N TRP A 134 1.54 -0.86 -0.27
CA TRP A 134 2.51 -0.29 -1.19
C TRP A 134 2.79 -1.27 -2.34
N CYS A 135 2.90 -2.57 -2.04
CA CYS A 135 3.13 -3.61 -3.04
C CYS A 135 1.95 -3.73 -4.00
N LEU A 136 0.71 -3.77 -3.49
CA LEU A 136 -0.52 -3.83 -4.30
C LEU A 136 -0.64 -2.62 -5.26
N LYS A 137 -0.18 -1.43 -4.84
CA LYS A 137 -0.15 -0.23 -5.71
C LYS A 137 0.95 -0.27 -6.76
N ASN A 138 1.98 -1.09 -6.59
CA ASN A 138 3.18 -1.10 -7.43
C ASN A 138 3.44 -2.49 -8.08
N ILE A 139 2.41 -3.34 -8.18
CA ILE A 139 2.48 -4.70 -8.73
C ILE A 139 3.30 -4.76 -10.03
N ASN A 140 2.96 -3.93 -11.02
CA ASN A 140 3.65 -3.96 -12.33
C ASN A 140 5.13 -3.63 -12.20
N LYS A 141 5.49 -2.64 -11.38
CA LYS A 141 6.89 -2.25 -11.18
C LYS A 141 7.70 -3.34 -10.48
N ILE A 142 7.07 -4.08 -9.58
CA ILE A 142 7.68 -5.23 -8.90
C ILE A 142 7.91 -6.36 -9.91
N TYR A 143 6.90 -6.71 -10.71
CA TYR A 143 7.05 -7.71 -11.78
C TYR A 143 8.06 -7.30 -12.87
N GLU A 144 8.26 -6.01 -13.08
CA GLU A 144 9.27 -5.48 -13.99
C GLU A 144 10.70 -5.59 -13.47
N GLY A 145 10.90 -5.95 -12.20
CA GLY A 145 12.22 -6.05 -11.56
C GLY A 145 12.80 -4.70 -11.13
N ASN A 146 11.98 -3.65 -11.00
CA ASN A 146 12.46 -2.30 -10.64
C ASN A 146 13.02 -2.19 -9.21
N TYR A 147 12.88 -3.25 -8.40
CA TYR A 147 13.25 -3.26 -7.00
C TYR A 147 14.02 -4.52 -6.58
N ASP A 148 14.59 -5.29 -7.50
CA ASP A 148 15.36 -6.49 -7.15
C ASP A 148 16.65 -6.15 -6.36
#